data_AF-A0A8S2JU44-F1
#
_entry.id   AF-A0A8S2JU44-F1
#
_cell.length_a   1.000
_cell.length_b   1.000
_cell.length_c   1.000
_cell.angle_alpha   90.00
_cell.angle_beta   90.00
_cell.angle_gamma   90.00
#
_symmetry.space_group_name_H-M   'P 1'
#
loop_
_entity.id
_entity.type
_entity.pdbx_description
1 polymer ?
#
loop_
_entity_poly.entity_id
_entity_poly.type
_entity_poly.pdbx_seq_one_letter_code
_entity_poly.pdbx_strand_id
1 'polypeptide(L)'
;MYSTAPKFLLNGHEQNTKNIPIAGLGYGLPIARLYARYFQGNLSIASIENHGTSAYVLLQGTAENASERLPIFCKSRYSYTTNKGSDWT
;
A
#
# COMPACT_ATOMS: atom_id res chain seq x y z
N MET A 1 -11.10 -7.53 12.18
CA MET A 1 -10.09 -7.71 11.10
C MET A 1 -10.69 -8.66 10.07
N TYR A 2 -11.14 -8.15 8.92
CA TYR A 2 -11.85 -8.92 7.89
C TYR A 2 -10.90 -9.35 6.78
N SER A 3 -9.90 -10.17 7.12
CA SER A 3 -9.03 -10.82 6.14
C SER A 3 -9.58 -12.21 5.83
N THR A 4 -9.89 -12.47 4.56
CA THR A 4 -10.33 -13.80 4.11
C THR A 4 -9.16 -14.77 3.87
N ALA A 5 -7.91 -14.36 4.07
CA ALA A 5 -6.79 -15.28 3.93
C ALA A 5 -6.80 -16.35 5.04
N PRO A 6 -6.47 -17.61 4.71
CA PRO A 6 -6.15 -18.61 5.72
C PRO A 6 -5.02 -18.10 6.63
N LYS A 7 -5.09 -18.42 7.93
CA LYS A 7 -4.04 -18.08 8.89
C LYS A 7 -2.74 -18.76 8.44
N PHE A 8 -1.74 -17.95 8.10
CA PHE A 8 -0.42 -18.45 7.75
C PHE A 8 0.34 -18.78 9.04
N LEU A 9 0.64 -20.06 9.25
CA LEU A 9 1.48 -20.50 10.37
C LEU A 9 2.94 -20.41 9.93
N LEU A 10 3.66 -19.41 10.45
CA LEU A 10 5.11 -19.20 10.25
C LEU A 10 5.99 -20.25 10.97
N ASN A 11 5.43 -21.39 11.36
CA ASN A 11 6.11 -22.35 12.22
C ASN A 11 6.72 -23.48 11.38
N GLY A 12 8.04 -23.40 11.19
CA GLY A 12 8.90 -24.59 11.06
C GLY A 12 9.12 -25.16 9.66
N HIS A 13 10.28 -24.82 9.10
CA HIS A 13 11.17 -25.67 8.29
C HIS A 13 10.83 -26.09 6.84
N GLU A 14 9.62 -25.93 6.29
CA GLU A 14 9.44 -26.25 4.86
C GLU A 14 8.80 -25.10 4.08
N GLN A 15 9.61 -24.56 3.15
CA GLN A 15 9.23 -23.59 2.13
C GLN A 15 8.26 -24.24 1.13
N ASN A 16 7.06 -24.62 1.58
CA ASN A 16 5.99 -24.99 0.66
C ASN A 16 5.34 -23.70 0.12
N THR A 17 6.05 -23.03 -0.78
CA THR A 17 5.58 -21.85 -1.53
C THR A 17 4.29 -22.13 -2.31
N LYS A 18 3.89 -23.40 -2.47
CA LYS A 18 2.67 -23.83 -3.15
C LYS A 18 1.37 -23.48 -2.41
N ASN A 19 1.43 -23.13 -1.13
CA ASN A 19 0.24 -22.87 -0.30
C ASN A 19 0.05 -21.38 0.07
N ILE A 20 0.80 -20.46 -0.55
CA ILE A 20 0.61 -19.02 -0.29
C ILE A 20 -0.67 -18.55 -0.99
N PRO A 21 -1.69 -18.07 -0.26
CA PRO A 21 -2.92 -17.60 -0.88
C PRO A 21 -2.63 -16.35 -1.70
N ILE A 22 -3.12 -16.31 -2.94
CA ILE A 22 -2.97 -15.17 -3.86
C ILE A 22 -3.60 -13.88 -3.33
N ALA A 23 -4.53 -13.98 -2.38
CA ALA A 23 -5.24 -12.86 -1.79
C ALA A 23 -5.53 -13.09 -0.30
N GLY A 24 -5.83 -11.99 0.40
CA GLY A 24 -6.36 -12.02 1.76
C GLY A 24 -5.39 -11.61 2.86
N LEU A 25 -4.10 -11.40 2.60
CA LEU A 25 -3.17 -10.80 3.59
C LEU A 25 -3.34 -9.27 3.71
N GLY A 26 -3.94 -8.62 2.71
CA GLY A 26 -4.25 -7.18 2.74
C GLY A 26 -3.08 -6.23 2.51
N TYR A 27 -1.83 -6.71 2.42
CA TYR A 27 -0.66 -5.84 2.26
C TYR A 27 -0.33 -5.44 0.81
N GLY A 28 -0.87 -6.16 -0.19
CA GLY A 28 -0.49 -5.97 -1.59
C GLY A 28 -0.68 -4.54 -2.10
N LEU A 29 -1.89 -4.00 -1.97
CA LEU A 29 -2.20 -2.65 -2.45
C LEU A 29 -1.45 -1.53 -1.68
N PRO A 30 -1.43 -1.53 -0.33
CA PRO A 30 -0.63 -0.56 0.43
C PRO A 30 0.86 -0.59 0.06
N ILE A 31 1.45 -1.78 -0.09
CA ILE A 31 2.87 -1.94 -0.45
C ILE A 31 3.12 -1.49 -1.89
N ALA A 32 2.28 -1.88 -2.84
CA ALA A 32 2.42 -1.45 -4.25
C ALA A 32 2.37 0.08 -4.38
N ARG A 33 1.48 0.74 -3.62
CA ARG A 33 1.40 2.20 -3.57
C ARG A 33 2.65 2.83 -2.95
N LEU A 34 3.25 2.22 -1.94
CA LEU A 34 4.51 2.69 -1.36
C LEU A 34 5.64 2.63 -2.40
N TYR A 35 5.74 1.52 -3.15
CA TYR A 35 6.74 1.38 -4.22
C TYR A 35 6.59 2.43 -5.31
N ALA A 36 5.37 2.67 -5.81
CA ALA A 36 5.16 3.71 -6.80
C ALA A 36 5.56 5.10 -6.29
N ARG A 37 5.24 5.41 -5.02
CA ARG A 37 5.57 6.71 -4.40
C ARG A 37 7.04 6.90 -4.05
N TYR A 38 7.81 5.82 -3.97
CA TYR A 38 9.23 5.89 -3.64
C TYR A 38 9.99 6.77 -4.63
N PHE A 39 9.68 6.66 -5.92
CA PHE A 39 10.26 7.48 -7.00
C PHE A 39 9.29 8.57 -7.51
N GLN A 40 8.63 9.28 -6.60
CA GLN A 40 7.66 10.37 -6.87
C GLN A 40 6.51 9.99 -7.82
N GLY A 41 6.24 8.69 -7.99
CA GLY A 41 5.07 8.20 -8.70
C GLY A 41 3.84 8.13 -7.80
N ASN A 42 2.80 7.45 -8.29
CA ASN A 42 1.61 7.16 -7.51
C ASN A 42 0.86 5.94 -8.07
N LEU A 43 0.00 5.33 -7.24
CA LEU A 43 -0.89 4.26 -7.62
C LEU A 43 -2.32 4.61 -7.23
N SER A 44 -3.18 4.76 -8.24
CA SER A 44 -4.60 5.09 -8.13
C SER A 44 -5.44 3.94 -8.64
N ILE A 45 -6.60 3.71 -8.01
CA ILE A 45 -7.54 2.67 -8.42
C ILE A 45 -8.90 3.33 -8.63
N ALA A 46 -9.51 3.04 -9.77
CA ALA A 46 -10.89 3.40 -10.06
C ALA A 46 -11.69 2.10 -10.24
N SER A 47 -12.83 2.00 -9.58
CA SER A 47 -13.71 0.84 -9.68
C SER A 47 -15.08 1.30 -10.14
N ILE A 48 -15.68 0.54 -11.03
CA ILE A 48 -17.05 0.72 -11.47
C ILE A 48 -17.78 -0.58 -11.11
N GLU A 49 -18.76 -0.46 -10.21
CA GLU A 49 -19.58 -1.59 -9.79
C GLU A 49 -20.22 -2.26 -11.02
N ASN A 50 -20.25 -3.59 -11.03
CA ASN A 50 -20.79 -4.39 -12.14
C ASN A 50 -20.06 -4.25 -13.49
N HIS A 51 -18.93 -3.55 -13.56
CA HIS A 51 -18.09 -3.46 -14.76
C HIS A 51 -16.66 -3.96 -14.53
N GLY A 52 -16.00 -3.49 -13.46
CA GLY A 52 -14.62 -3.89 -13.17
C GLY A 52 -13.82 -2.85 -12.40
N THR A 53 -12.51 -3.09 -12.30
CA THR A 53 -11.58 -2.22 -11.57
C THR A 53 -10.34 -1.96 -12.41
N SER A 54 -10.00 -0.69 -12.58
CA SER A 54 -8.82 -0.22 -13.30
C SER A 54 -7.79 0.33 -12.31
N ALA A 55 -6.52 -0.07 -12.47
CA ALA A 55 -5.41 0.42 -11.68
C ALA A 55 -4.45 1.21 -12.57
N TYR A 56 -4.09 2.42 -12.12
CA TYR A 56 -3.21 3.33 -12.83
C TYR A 56 -1.93 3.54 -12.02
N VAL A 57 -0.78 3.24 -12.62
CA VAL A 57 0.55 3.47 -12.05
C VAL A 57 1.17 4.65 -12.78
N LEU A 58 1.45 5.71 -12.04
CA LEU A 58 2.14 6.89 -12.54
C LEU A 58 3.59 6.82 -12.09
N LEU A 59 4.53 6.98 -13.01
CA LEU A 59 5.97 7.01 -12.77
C LEU A 59 6.56 8.28 -13.37
N GLN A 60 7.73 8.67 -12.88
CA GLN A 60 8.49 9.77 -13.47
C GLN A 60 9.10 9.30 -14.79
N GLY A 61 8.91 10.11 -15.84
CA GLY A 61 9.42 9.79 -17.19
C GLY A 61 10.94 9.97 -17.32
N THR A 62 11.55 10.74 -16.43
CA THR A 62 12.99 11.02 -16.43
C THR A 62 13.62 10.63 -15.09
N ALA A 63 14.86 10.12 -15.15
CA ALA A 63 15.59 9.67 -13.96
C ALA A 63 15.90 10.82 -12.98
N GLU A 64 16.13 12.03 -13.49
CA GLU A 64 16.40 13.24 -12.67
C GLU A 64 15.25 13.58 -11.73
N ASN A 65 14.01 13.33 -12.17
CA ASN A 65 12.81 13.57 -11.37
C ASN A 65 12.44 12.37 -10.48
N ALA A 66 13.05 11.19 -10.71
CA ALA A 66 12.84 9.95 -9.97
C ALA A 66 13.78 9.86 -8.74
N SER A 67 13.72 10.87 -7.88
CA SER A 67 14.44 10.90 -6.60
C SER A 67 13.81 9.97 -5.54
N GLU A 68 14.44 9.75 -4.39
CA GLU A 68 13.85 8.90 -3.35
C GLU A 68 12.96 9.71 -2.39
N ARG A 69 11.74 9.23 -2.13
CA ARG A 69 10.84 9.82 -1.15
C ARG A 69 11.00 9.16 0.22
N LEU A 70 11.95 9.66 1.02
CA LEU A 70 12.26 9.12 2.34
C LEU A 70 11.45 9.78 3.48
N PRO A 71 11.03 9.00 4.49
CA PRO A 71 10.43 9.56 5.70
C PRO A 71 11.48 10.26 6.57
N ILE A 72 11.51 11.58 6.54
CA ILE A 72 12.28 12.43 7.45
C ILE A 72 11.61 12.51 8.83
N PHE A 73 12.33 12.19 9.91
CA PHE A 73 11.83 12.43 11.26
C PHE A 73 12.10 13.89 11.68
N CYS A 74 11.04 14.66 11.97
CA CYS A 74 11.15 16.04 12.42
C CYS A 74 9.96 16.44 13.32
N LYS A 75 10.12 17.53 14.10
CA LYS A 75 9.11 17.98 15.07
C LYS A 75 7.72 18.22 14.45
N SER A 76 7.64 18.73 13.21
CA SER A 76 6.36 18.94 12.51
C SER A 76 5.66 17.63 12.12
N ARG A 77 6.40 16.52 12.07
CA ARG A 77 5.88 15.18 11.77
C ARG A 77 5.64 14.35 13.03
N TYR A 78 6.00 14.88 14.20
CA TYR A 78 5.78 14.24 15.50
C TYR A 78 4.31 14.29 15.97
N SER A 79 3.41 14.98 15.23
CA SER A 79 1.99 15.00 15.58
C SER A 79 1.30 13.69 15.16
N TYR A 80 1.55 12.63 15.92
CA TYR A 80 0.77 11.41 15.86
C TYR A 80 -0.55 11.70 16.57
N THR A 81 -1.62 11.78 15.80
CA THR A 81 -3.01 11.89 16.28
C THR A 81 -3.32 13.15 17.09
N THR A 82 -3.80 14.19 16.41
CA THR A 82 -4.77 15.09 17.04
C THR A 82 -6.14 14.53 16.70
N ASN A 83 -6.90 14.15 17.71
CA ASN A 83 -8.29 13.72 17.57
C ASN A 83 -9.11 14.99 17.25
N LYS A 84 -8.98 15.46 16.01
CA LYS A 84 -9.81 16.52 15.48
C LYS A 84 -11.20 15.92 15.29
N GLY A 85 -12.23 16.64 15.74
CA GLY A 85 -13.63 16.27 15.49
C GLY A 85 -13.92 16.18 13.98
N SER A 86 -15.16 15.84 13.61
CA SER A 86 -15.49 15.80 12.19
C SER A 86 -15.39 17.20 11.58
N ASP A 87 -14.56 17.33 10.54
CA ASP A 87 -14.51 18.54 9.71
C ASP A 87 -15.76 18.67 8.81
N TRP A 88 -16.59 17.62 8.76
CA TRP A 88 -17.85 17.54 8.03
C TRP A 88 -19.03 17.46 9.00
N THR A 89 -20.18 18.00 8.58
CA THR A 89 -21.45 17.99 9.33
C THR A 89 -22.08 16.60 9.37
#